data_AF-A0A8C3CHT9-F1
#
_entry.id   AF-A0A8C3CHT9-F1
#
_cell.length_a   1.000
_cell.length_b   1.000
_cell.length_c   1.000
_cell.angle_alpha   90.00
_cell.angle_beta   90.00
_cell.angle_gamma   90.00
#
_symmetry.space_group_name_H-M   'P 1'
#
loop_
_entity.id
_entity.type
_entity.pdbx_description
1 polymer ?
#
loop_
_entity_poly.entity_id
_entity_poly.type
_entity_poly.pdbx_seq_one_letter_code
_entity_poly.pdbx_strand_id
1 'polypeptide(L)'
;MDTFFRAVEFHHQLLHVLQPSVFSGVLGQRRRAITMVPALLLLGLSALIAPSASYSCYGDINALQAPTISCTAVRAPDCAAGIAALRRTADADIIRLRKYEIPIKRVARNLCLDPALIAAIISQESRAGLLLDNGWDQGRQRFGLMQIDRRYHQPYGTWDSEEHINQCSTMLVLGINEMRARHPTWTWDQQLRGGICAYRARIGNIQVYDEDPCGRDSSYVNSVIGRAQYFKRHGF
;
A
#
# COMPACT_ATOMS: atom_id res chain seq x y z
N MET A 1 -2.46 -74.16 -63.78
CA MET A 1 -1.17 -73.47 -63.82
C MET A 1 -1.47 -72.02 -64.09
N ASP A 2 -1.77 -71.31 -63.02
CA ASP A 2 -0.75 -70.58 -62.26
C ASP A 2 -0.53 -69.23 -62.92
N THR A 3 -0.95 -68.22 -62.16
CA THR A 3 -0.34 -66.90 -62.02
C THR A 3 0.43 -66.33 -63.21
N PHE A 4 0.06 -65.10 -63.55
CA PHE A 4 0.65 -64.21 -64.57
C PHE A 4 0.11 -64.40 -65.99
N PHE A 5 -1.04 -63.80 -66.27
CA PHE A 5 -1.04 -62.88 -67.40
C PHE A 5 -1.23 -61.45 -66.89
N ARG A 6 -0.06 -60.85 -66.69
CA ARG A 6 0.14 -59.42 -66.56
C ARG A 6 -0.44 -58.73 -67.78
N ALA A 7 -1.08 -57.59 -67.50
CA ALA A 7 -1.27 -56.48 -68.43
C ALA A 7 -2.22 -56.79 -69.60
N VAL A 8 -3.45 -56.33 -69.47
CA VAL A 8 -3.93 -55.04 -69.99
C VAL A 8 -5.45 -55.18 -70.04
N GLU A 9 -6.16 -54.62 -69.06
CA GLU A 9 -7.62 -54.55 -69.10
C GLU A 9 -7.99 -53.26 -68.36
N PHE A 10 -8.01 -52.13 -69.06
CA PHE A 10 -9.11 -51.66 -69.91
C PHE A 10 -10.49 -51.79 -69.23
N HIS A 11 -10.85 -50.70 -68.54
CA HIS A 11 -12.18 -50.10 -68.51
C HIS A 11 -13.38 -51.08 -68.42
N HIS A 12 -13.75 -51.48 -67.21
CA HIS A 12 -15.17 -51.41 -66.86
C HIS A 12 -15.45 -51.42 -65.35
N GLN A 13 -16.29 -50.47 -64.98
CA GLN A 13 -17.35 -50.58 -63.97
C GLN A 13 -17.00 -50.61 -62.47
N LEU A 14 -17.67 -49.65 -61.84
CA LEU A 14 -18.17 -49.60 -60.46
C LEU A 14 -17.16 -49.35 -59.33
N LEU A 15 -17.36 -48.15 -58.76
CA LEU A 15 -17.45 -47.90 -57.32
C LEU A 15 -16.24 -48.37 -56.49
N HIS A 16 -15.43 -47.42 -56.03
CA HIS A 16 -15.48 -47.03 -54.62
C HIS A 16 -14.44 -45.95 -54.26
N VAL A 17 -14.95 -44.90 -53.63
CA VAL A 17 -14.27 -43.99 -52.68
C VAL A 17 -13.27 -42.99 -53.25
N LEU A 18 -13.79 -41.94 -53.90
CA LEU A 18 -13.13 -40.64 -53.90
C LEU A 18 -14.13 -39.53 -53.53
N GLN A 19 -13.90 -38.97 -52.33
CA GLN A 19 -14.24 -37.61 -51.86
C GLN A 19 -15.74 -37.26 -51.61
N PRO A 20 -16.12 -36.22 -50.81
CA PRO A 20 -15.33 -35.18 -50.12
C PRO A 20 -15.83 -34.90 -48.68
N SER A 21 -15.19 -35.37 -47.61
CA SER A 21 -15.65 -35.03 -46.24
C SER A 21 -14.58 -34.53 -45.27
N VAL A 22 -13.32 -34.41 -45.70
CA VAL A 22 -12.21 -34.10 -44.78
C VAL A 22 -11.91 -32.60 -44.65
N PHE A 23 -12.43 -31.73 -45.53
CA PHE A 23 -12.04 -30.30 -45.54
C PHE A 23 -12.96 -29.33 -44.79
N SER A 24 -14.12 -29.75 -44.26
CA SER A 24 -15.02 -28.83 -43.52
C SER A 24 -14.75 -28.77 -42.01
N GLY A 25 -14.07 -29.76 -41.42
CA GLY A 25 -13.82 -29.80 -39.97
C GLY A 25 -12.67 -28.90 -39.50
N VAL A 26 -11.60 -28.79 -40.29
CA VAL A 26 -10.36 -28.11 -39.88
C VAL A 26 -10.50 -26.58 -39.89
N LEU A 27 -11.31 -26.02 -40.80
CA LEU A 27 -11.57 -24.58 -40.89
C LEU A 27 -12.51 -24.06 -39.79
N GLY A 28 -13.48 -24.87 -39.34
CA GLY A 28 -14.36 -24.53 -38.22
C GLY A 28 -13.67 -24.56 -36.87
N GLN A 29 -12.73 -25.49 -36.68
CA GLN A 29 -11.96 -25.64 -35.43
C GLN A 29 -10.86 -24.58 -35.32
N ARG A 30 -10.21 -24.21 -36.44
CA ARG A 30 -9.24 -23.09 -36.46
C ARG A 30 -9.91 -21.73 -36.24
N ARG A 31 -11.11 -21.47 -36.77
CA ARG A 31 -11.82 -20.20 -36.54
C ARG A 31 -12.20 -19.98 -35.08
N ARG A 32 -12.59 -21.03 -34.34
CA ARG A 32 -12.88 -20.94 -32.90
C ARG A 32 -11.62 -20.73 -32.06
N ALA A 33 -10.51 -21.39 -32.39
CA ALA A 33 -9.25 -21.18 -31.67
C ALA A 33 -8.69 -19.76 -31.89
N ILE A 34 -8.80 -19.21 -33.10
CA ILE A 34 -8.30 -17.87 -33.44
C ILE A 34 -9.15 -16.76 -32.80
N THR A 35 -10.45 -16.96 -32.56
CA THR A 35 -11.28 -16.00 -31.81
C THR A 35 -11.20 -16.16 -30.29
N MET A 36 -10.83 -17.33 -29.78
CA MET A 36 -10.68 -17.57 -28.34
C MET A 36 -9.35 -17.10 -27.76
N VAL A 37 -8.26 -17.09 -28.55
CA VAL A 37 -6.93 -16.64 -28.09
C VAL A 37 -6.88 -15.15 -27.71
N PRO A 38 -7.45 -14.20 -28.50
CA PRO A 38 -7.50 -12.80 -28.11
C PRO A 38 -8.39 -12.55 -26.89
N ALA A 39 -9.49 -13.30 -26.77
CA ALA A 39 -10.42 -13.18 -25.63
C ALA A 39 -9.79 -13.69 -24.32
N LEU A 40 -9.00 -14.77 -24.38
CA LEU A 40 -8.26 -15.30 -23.21
C LEU A 40 -7.06 -14.41 -22.83
N LEU A 41 -6.38 -13.78 -23.80
CA LEU A 41 -5.33 -12.78 -23.53
C LEU A 41 -5.92 -11.50 -22.90
N LEU A 42 -7.10 -11.04 -23.33
CA LEU A 42 -7.80 -9.90 -22.71
C LEU A 42 -8.31 -10.20 -21.30
N LEU A 43 -8.78 -11.43 -21.03
CA LEU A 43 -9.17 -11.88 -19.69
C LEU A 43 -7.97 -12.11 -18.76
N GLY A 44 -6.79 -12.42 -19.30
CA GLY A 44 -5.54 -12.48 -18.55
C GLY A 44 -4.99 -11.10 -18.16
N LEU A 45 -5.18 -10.09 -19.02
CA LEU A 45 -4.75 -8.71 -18.73
C LEU A 45 -5.65 -7.99 -17.70
N SER A 46 -6.93 -8.33 -17.60
CA SER A 46 -7.82 -7.75 -16.58
C SER A 46 -7.59 -8.30 -15.17
N ALA A 47 -6.94 -9.47 -15.03
CA ALA A 47 -6.51 -10.00 -13.74
C ALA A 47 -5.28 -9.30 -13.14
N LEU A 48 -4.53 -8.51 -13.94
CA LEU A 48 -3.40 -7.72 -13.44
C LEU A 48 -3.77 -6.32 -12.95
N ILE A 49 -5.01 -5.90 -13.17
CA ILE A 49 -5.54 -4.63 -12.64
C ILE A 49 -6.64 -4.97 -11.64
N ALA A 50 -6.29 -5.76 -10.61
CA ALA A 50 -7.00 -5.60 -9.36
C ALA A 50 -6.64 -4.18 -8.87
N PRO A 51 -7.60 -3.25 -8.75
CA PRO A 51 -7.34 -2.10 -7.89
C PRO A 51 -7.02 -2.71 -6.54
N SER A 52 -5.77 -2.61 -6.11
CA SER A 52 -5.40 -2.89 -4.74
C SER A 52 -6.10 -1.84 -3.90
N ALA A 53 -7.37 -2.08 -3.62
CA ALA A 53 -8.09 -1.42 -2.56
C ALA A 53 -7.36 -1.87 -1.30
N SER A 54 -6.35 -1.10 -0.90
CA SER A 54 -5.61 -1.30 0.33
C SER A 54 -6.58 -1.06 1.48
N TYR A 55 -7.38 -2.09 1.82
CA TYR A 55 -8.16 -2.11 3.04
C TYR A 55 -7.17 -2.42 4.16
N SER A 56 -6.66 -1.36 4.78
CA SER A 56 -5.95 -1.46 6.06
C SER A 56 -6.83 -2.18 7.08
N CYS A 57 -6.24 -3.08 7.87
CA CYS A 57 -6.92 -3.72 9.01
C CYS A 57 -7.29 -2.72 10.12
N TYR A 58 -6.81 -1.48 9.98
CA TYR A 58 -6.93 -0.41 10.96
C TYR A 58 -7.95 0.68 10.55
N GLY A 59 -8.75 0.41 9.52
CA GLY A 59 -9.76 1.34 9.02
C GLY A 59 -9.26 2.17 7.84
N ASP A 60 -10.19 2.90 7.20
CA ASP A 60 -9.89 3.73 6.04
C ASP A 60 -9.55 5.16 6.49
N ILE A 61 -8.31 5.60 6.23
CA ILE A 61 -7.84 6.95 6.55
C ILE A 61 -8.68 8.06 5.92
N ASN A 62 -9.31 7.81 4.78
CA ASN A 62 -10.20 8.78 4.15
C ASN A 62 -11.55 8.91 4.88
N ALA A 63 -11.94 7.90 5.67
CA ALA A 63 -13.14 7.92 6.50
C ALA A 63 -12.91 8.61 7.87
N LEU A 64 -11.65 8.91 8.22
CA LEU A 64 -11.34 9.69 9.41
C LEU A 64 -11.93 11.09 9.25
N GLN A 65 -12.55 11.60 10.32
CA GLN A 65 -12.96 13.00 10.34
C GLN A 65 -11.73 13.85 10.04
N ALA A 66 -11.87 14.74 9.05
CA ALA A 66 -10.80 15.64 8.64
C ALA A 66 -10.24 16.29 9.91
N PRO A 67 -8.91 16.24 10.12
CA PRO A 67 -8.34 16.63 11.39
C PRO A 67 -8.77 18.04 11.73
N THR A 68 -9.55 18.17 12.79
CA THR A 68 -9.82 19.43 13.45
C THR A 68 -8.50 19.84 14.09
N ILE A 69 -7.59 20.46 13.33
CA ILE A 69 -6.57 21.32 13.93
C ILE A 69 -7.39 22.24 14.82
N SER A 70 -7.28 22.09 16.14
CA SER A 70 -8.25 22.65 17.08
C SER A 70 -8.38 24.16 16.88
N CYS A 71 -9.39 24.58 16.10
CA CYS A 71 -9.65 25.99 15.81
C CYS A 71 -10.45 26.65 16.97
N THR A 72 -10.66 25.95 18.09
CA THR A 72 -11.45 26.47 19.21
C THR A 72 -10.66 27.50 20.04
N ALA A 73 -9.33 27.38 20.10
CA ALA A 73 -8.45 28.32 20.78
C ALA A 73 -7.73 29.31 19.85
N VAL A 74 -7.84 29.13 18.53
CA VAL A 74 -7.05 29.82 17.50
C VAL A 74 -8.00 30.37 16.43
N ARG A 75 -7.85 31.65 16.05
CA ARG A 75 -8.76 32.32 15.11
C ARG A 75 -8.80 31.57 13.76
N ALA A 76 -9.95 31.58 13.07
CA ALA A 76 -10.13 30.89 11.79
C ALA A 76 -9.03 31.13 10.72
N PRO A 77 -8.45 32.34 10.57
CA PRO A 77 -7.33 32.60 9.64
C PRO A 77 -6.07 31.80 9.97
N ASP A 78 -5.77 31.62 11.26
CA ASP A 78 -4.60 30.90 11.75
C ASP A 78 -4.80 29.38 11.57
N CYS A 79 -6.05 28.90 11.67
CA CYS A 79 -6.41 27.53 11.36
C CYS A 79 -6.22 27.20 9.86
N ALA A 80 -6.69 28.11 8.98
CA ALA A 80 -6.45 28.00 7.54
C ALA A 80 -4.96 28.05 7.19
N ALA A 81 -4.18 28.88 7.89
CA ALA A 81 -2.73 28.93 7.76
C ALA A 81 -2.06 27.60 8.17
N GLY A 82 -2.53 26.95 9.24
CA GLY A 82 -2.05 25.64 9.68
C GLY A 82 -2.28 24.53 8.66
N ILE A 83 -3.51 24.44 8.11
CA ILE A 83 -3.83 23.48 7.03
C ILE A 83 -2.99 23.77 5.78
N ALA A 84 -2.85 25.05 5.41
CA ALA A 84 -2.04 25.44 4.27
C ALA A 84 -0.55 25.09 4.47
N ALA A 85 0.00 25.29 5.66
CA ALA A 85 1.37 24.92 6.00
C ALA A 85 1.57 23.40 5.95
N LEU A 86 0.64 22.62 6.52
CA LEU A 86 0.65 21.15 6.41
C LEU A 86 0.67 20.73 4.93
N ARG A 87 -0.23 21.27 4.12
CA ARG A 87 -0.30 20.94 2.69
C ARG A 87 1.00 21.29 1.97
N ARG A 88 1.52 22.50 2.12
CA ARG A 88 2.81 22.91 1.51
C ARG A 88 3.95 21.96 1.89
N THR A 89 4.01 21.54 3.15
CA THR A 89 5.05 20.60 3.59
C THR A 89 4.82 19.19 3.03
N ALA A 90 3.58 18.72 2.95
CA ALA A 90 3.23 17.45 2.33
C ALA A 90 3.51 17.46 0.81
N ASP A 91 3.26 18.57 0.11
CA ASP A 91 3.57 18.75 -1.32
C ASP A 91 5.07 18.62 -1.61
N ALA A 92 5.92 19.12 -0.70
CA ALA A 92 7.36 18.94 -0.83
C ALA A 92 7.81 17.52 -0.48
N ASP A 93 7.19 16.92 0.56
CA ASP A 93 7.60 15.62 1.08
C ASP A 93 7.16 14.47 0.17
N ILE A 94 6.03 14.58 -0.55
CA ILE A 94 5.56 13.54 -1.47
C ILE A 94 6.61 13.24 -2.57
N ILE A 95 7.35 14.25 -3.01
CA ILE A 95 8.44 14.09 -3.99
C ILE A 95 9.57 13.24 -3.40
N ARG A 96 9.98 13.52 -2.15
CA ARG A 96 11.04 12.77 -1.45
C ARG A 96 10.60 11.36 -1.12
N LEU A 97 9.33 11.19 -0.72
CA LEU A 97 8.74 9.90 -0.37
C LEU A 97 8.75 8.91 -1.55
N ARG A 98 8.80 9.37 -2.81
CA ARG A 98 8.92 8.47 -3.97
C ARG A 98 10.13 7.55 -3.91
N LYS A 99 11.24 7.99 -3.30
CA LYS A 99 12.42 7.13 -3.07
C LYS A 99 12.09 5.88 -2.24
N TYR A 100 11.09 5.98 -1.35
CA TYR A 100 10.73 4.95 -0.38
C TYR A 100 9.39 4.28 -0.69
N GLU A 101 8.78 4.54 -1.86
CA GLU A 101 7.42 4.06 -2.16
C GLU A 101 7.29 2.54 -2.12
N ILE A 102 8.23 1.82 -2.76
CA ILE A 102 8.24 0.35 -2.78
C ILE A 102 8.37 -0.24 -1.38
N PRO A 103 9.40 0.11 -0.57
CA PRO A 103 9.52 -0.46 0.77
C PRO A 103 8.36 -0.06 1.69
N ILE A 104 7.83 1.17 1.59
CA ILE A 104 6.64 1.59 2.34
C ILE A 104 5.45 0.68 2.00
N LYS A 105 5.14 0.48 0.70
CA LYS A 105 4.02 -0.36 0.28
C LYS A 105 4.18 -1.82 0.68
N ARG A 106 5.41 -2.35 0.63
CA ARG A 106 5.68 -3.73 1.03
C ARG A 106 5.48 -3.94 2.53
N VAL A 107 6.04 -3.05 3.36
CA VAL A 107 5.83 -3.07 4.81
C VAL A 107 4.36 -2.88 5.16
N ALA A 108 3.69 -1.92 4.53
CA ALA A 108 2.26 -1.67 4.73
C ALA A 108 1.43 -2.93 4.47
N ARG A 109 1.68 -3.61 3.35
CA ARG A 109 1.01 -4.87 3.00
C ARG A 109 1.26 -5.96 4.05
N ASN A 110 2.51 -6.13 4.48
CA ASN A 110 2.89 -7.16 5.44
C ASN A 110 2.25 -6.94 6.82
N LEU A 111 2.10 -5.68 7.23
CA LEU A 111 1.56 -5.30 8.53
C LEU A 111 0.06 -4.93 8.48
N CYS A 112 -0.58 -5.10 7.33
CA CYS A 112 -1.96 -4.69 7.08
C CYS A 112 -2.26 -3.21 7.44
N LEU A 113 -1.29 -2.34 7.21
CA LEU A 113 -1.40 -0.89 7.36
C LEU A 113 -1.76 -0.22 6.03
N ASP A 114 -2.31 0.98 6.12
CA ASP A 114 -2.41 1.88 4.97
C ASP A 114 -1.01 2.47 4.67
N PRO A 115 -0.48 2.35 3.44
CA PRO A 115 0.87 2.86 3.14
C PRO A 115 0.94 4.38 3.29
N ALA A 116 -0.17 5.10 3.12
CA ALA A 116 -0.24 6.53 3.36
C ALA A 116 -0.02 6.89 4.83
N LEU A 117 -0.36 6.00 5.78
CA LEU A 117 -0.08 6.22 7.21
C LEU A 117 1.41 6.18 7.51
N ILE A 118 2.11 5.18 6.95
CA ILE A 118 3.55 5.04 7.11
C ILE A 118 4.26 6.25 6.48
N ALA A 119 3.86 6.62 5.26
CA ALA A 119 4.38 7.80 4.57
C ALA A 119 4.14 9.09 5.37
N ALA A 120 2.97 9.22 6.01
CA ALA A 120 2.63 10.35 6.87
C ALA A 120 3.52 10.46 8.11
N ILE A 121 3.80 9.34 8.77
CA ILE A 121 4.71 9.31 9.92
C ILE A 121 6.13 9.67 9.48
N ILE A 122 6.62 9.10 8.37
CA ILE A 122 7.94 9.45 7.81
C ILE A 122 8.05 10.96 7.50
N SER A 123 7.02 11.52 6.88
CA SER A 123 6.95 12.97 6.62
C SER A 123 6.91 13.76 7.92
N GLN A 124 6.09 13.37 8.89
CA GLN A 124 5.96 14.07 10.17
C GLN A 124 7.25 14.05 10.99
N GLU A 125 7.95 12.92 11.02
CA GLU A 125 9.12 12.69 11.88
C GLU A 125 10.42 13.26 11.29
N SER A 126 10.67 13.04 9.99
CA SER A 126 11.97 13.36 9.39
C SER A 126 11.89 14.21 8.13
N ARG A 127 10.68 14.61 7.71
CA ARG A 127 10.43 15.24 6.39
C ARG A 127 11.00 14.38 5.26
N ALA A 128 10.75 13.07 5.36
CA ALA A 128 11.30 12.03 4.47
C ALA A 128 12.84 12.07 4.37
N GLY A 129 13.50 12.25 5.51
CA GLY A 129 14.95 12.29 5.64
C GLY A 129 15.60 13.67 5.47
N LEU A 130 14.84 14.71 5.09
CA LEU A 130 15.40 16.07 4.92
C LEU A 130 15.99 16.64 6.22
N LEU A 131 15.45 16.27 7.38
CA LEU A 131 15.93 16.76 8.68
C LEU A 131 17.09 15.93 9.27
N LEU A 132 17.58 14.92 8.54
CA LEU A 132 18.54 13.97 9.08
C LEU A 132 19.95 14.21 8.57
N ASP A 133 20.93 14.06 9.45
CA ASP A 133 22.35 13.94 9.12
C ASP A 133 22.79 12.50 9.33
N ASN A 134 23.11 11.80 8.24
CA ASN A 134 23.49 10.39 8.25
C ASN A 134 22.52 9.50 9.06
N GLY A 135 21.23 9.80 8.96
CA GLY A 135 20.17 9.06 9.64
C GLY A 135 19.84 9.52 11.06
N TRP A 136 20.52 10.54 11.57
CA TRP A 136 20.30 11.05 12.93
C TRP A 136 19.61 12.41 12.91
N ASP A 137 18.79 12.67 13.92
CA ASP A 137 18.30 14.02 14.20
C ASP A 137 19.44 14.94 14.67
N GLN A 138 19.16 16.24 14.73
CA GLN A 138 20.13 17.24 15.19
C GLN A 138 20.71 16.93 16.59
N GLY A 139 19.90 16.35 17.48
CA GLY A 139 20.32 15.95 18.83
C GLY A 139 21.10 14.64 18.89
N ARG A 140 21.21 13.91 17.77
CA ARG A 140 21.80 12.56 17.66
C ARG A 140 21.20 11.55 18.66
N GLN A 141 19.91 11.66 18.95
CA GLN A 141 19.16 10.75 19.81
C GLN A 141 18.20 9.87 19.02
N ARG A 142 17.60 10.39 17.95
CA ARG A 142 16.59 9.70 17.16
C ARG A 142 17.12 9.29 15.80
N PHE A 143 16.78 8.08 15.39
CA PHE A 143 17.34 7.40 14.24
C PHE A 143 16.31 7.10 13.16
N GLY A 144 16.70 7.36 11.92
CA GLY A 144 16.04 6.95 10.69
C GLY A 144 14.73 7.65 10.36
N LEU A 145 14.13 7.25 9.24
CA LEU A 145 12.98 7.92 8.63
C LEU A 145 11.80 8.15 9.61
N MET A 146 11.60 7.21 10.53
CA MET A 146 10.53 7.17 11.52
C MET A 146 10.99 7.44 12.97
N GLN A 147 12.25 7.87 13.15
CA GLN A 147 12.77 8.53 14.36
C GLN A 147 12.65 7.78 15.69
N ILE A 148 13.14 6.53 15.75
CA ILE A 148 13.25 5.77 17.01
C ILE A 148 14.39 6.30 17.88
N ASP A 149 14.14 6.47 19.16
CA ASP A 149 15.14 6.93 20.12
C ASP A 149 16.06 5.78 20.55
N ARG A 150 17.36 5.95 20.27
CA ARG A 150 18.39 4.93 20.52
C ARG A 150 18.60 4.59 22.00
N ARG A 151 18.13 5.45 22.90
CA ARG A 151 18.26 5.24 24.35
C ARG A 151 17.31 4.14 24.85
N TYR A 152 16.25 3.88 24.09
CA TYR A 152 15.18 2.95 24.49
C TYR A 152 15.02 1.78 23.52
N HIS A 153 15.44 1.95 22.27
CA HIS A 153 15.32 0.94 21.23
C HIS A 153 16.67 0.73 20.56
N GLN A 154 16.99 -0.52 20.20
CA GLN A 154 18.11 -0.81 19.33
C GLN A 154 17.64 -0.72 17.87
N PRO A 155 18.10 0.25 17.07
CA PRO A 155 17.77 0.32 15.65
C PRO A 155 18.44 -0.82 14.87
N TYR A 156 17.74 -1.34 13.85
CA TYR A 156 18.32 -2.30 12.92
C TYR A 156 18.18 -1.81 11.47
N GLY A 157 19.11 -2.24 10.61
CA GLY A 157 19.19 -1.78 9.22
C GLY A 157 19.82 -0.39 9.07
N THR A 158 19.82 0.14 7.84
CA THR A 158 20.19 1.55 7.60
C THR A 158 19.01 2.47 7.90
N TRP A 159 19.30 3.75 8.15
CA TRP A 159 18.32 4.75 8.59
C TRP A 159 17.13 4.94 7.62
N ASP A 160 17.30 4.57 6.36
CA ASP A 160 16.32 4.64 5.28
C ASP A 160 15.92 3.28 4.67
N SER A 161 16.30 2.18 5.33
CA SER A 161 16.04 0.82 4.87
C SER A 161 14.59 0.35 5.07
N GLU A 162 14.20 -0.71 4.35
CA GLU A 162 12.92 -1.38 4.56
C GLU A 162 12.84 -2.00 5.96
N GLU A 163 13.96 -2.54 6.47
CA GLU A 163 14.08 -3.10 7.82
C GLU A 163 13.76 -2.05 8.89
N HIS A 164 14.28 -0.82 8.74
CA HIS A 164 13.97 0.31 9.63
C HIS A 164 12.50 0.70 9.57
N ILE A 165 11.94 0.81 8.35
CA ILE A 165 10.52 1.13 8.14
C ILE A 165 9.64 0.03 8.77
N ASN A 166 10.01 -1.24 8.63
CA ASN A 166 9.31 -2.38 9.21
C ASN A 166 9.36 -2.39 10.74
N GLN A 167 10.53 -2.13 11.33
CA GLN A 167 10.69 -2.05 12.79
C GLN A 167 9.76 -0.99 13.38
N CYS A 168 9.79 0.22 12.83
CA CYS A 168 8.99 1.33 13.34
C CYS A 168 7.50 1.11 13.07
N SER A 169 7.12 0.57 11.91
CA SER A 169 5.73 0.26 11.59
C SER A 169 5.17 -0.86 12.46
N THR A 170 6.00 -1.82 12.89
CA THR A 170 5.61 -2.83 13.88
C THR A 170 5.30 -2.19 15.23
N MET A 171 6.08 -1.20 15.66
CA MET A 171 5.78 -0.43 16.88
C MET A 171 4.46 0.33 16.78
N LEU A 172 4.13 0.85 15.59
CA LEU A 172 2.85 1.50 15.33
C LEU A 172 1.69 0.50 15.45
N VAL A 173 1.80 -0.67 14.82
CA VAL A 173 0.80 -1.75 14.93
C VAL A 173 0.59 -2.14 16.39
N LEU A 174 1.67 -2.29 17.17
CA LEU A 174 1.57 -2.59 18.60
C LEU A 174 0.80 -1.50 19.34
N GLY A 175 1.07 -0.22 19.07
CA GLY A 175 0.33 0.89 19.65
C GLY A 175 -1.16 0.88 19.31
N ILE A 176 -1.51 0.63 18.04
CA ILE A 176 -2.93 0.57 17.62
C ILE A 176 -3.65 -0.62 18.26
N ASN A 177 -3.01 -1.79 18.29
CA ASN A 177 -3.58 -2.99 18.91
C ASN A 177 -3.75 -2.83 20.43
N GLU A 178 -2.82 -2.17 21.10
CA GLU A 178 -2.91 -1.84 22.52
C GLU A 178 -4.14 -0.97 22.82
N MET A 179 -4.38 0.06 22.01
CA MET A 179 -5.57 0.91 22.16
C MET A 179 -6.87 0.17 21.89
N ARG A 180 -6.90 -0.71 20.88
CA ARG A 180 -8.05 -1.58 20.61
C ARG A 180 -8.37 -2.49 21.79
N ALA A 181 -7.35 -3.05 22.44
CA ALA A 181 -7.51 -3.95 23.57
C ALA A 181 -7.95 -3.22 24.85
N ARG A 182 -7.36 -2.04 25.14
CA ARG A 182 -7.70 -1.25 26.34
C ARG A 182 -9.03 -0.52 26.23
N HIS A 183 -9.41 -0.10 25.01
CA HIS A 183 -10.62 0.69 24.76
C HIS A 183 -11.50 0.04 23.69
N PRO A 184 -12.09 -1.15 23.96
CA PRO A 184 -12.91 -1.86 22.98
C PRO A 184 -14.22 -1.13 22.64
N THR A 185 -14.67 -0.21 23.50
CA THR A 185 -15.88 0.61 23.28
C THR A 185 -15.63 1.88 22.47
N TRP A 186 -14.36 2.26 22.24
CA TRP A 186 -14.01 3.40 21.40
C TRP A 186 -14.31 3.11 19.94
N THR A 187 -14.59 4.17 19.18
CA THR A 187 -14.68 4.06 17.72
C THR A 187 -13.33 3.69 17.14
N TRP A 188 -13.33 3.12 15.94
CA TRP A 188 -12.09 2.80 15.25
C TRP A 188 -11.20 4.05 15.02
N ASP A 189 -11.80 5.24 14.82
CA ASP A 189 -11.09 6.53 14.69
C ASP A 189 -10.36 6.88 15.99
N GLN A 190 -11.04 6.77 17.13
CA GLN A 190 -10.45 6.99 18.46
C GLN A 190 -9.30 6.01 18.73
N GLN A 191 -9.48 4.73 18.39
CA GLN A 191 -8.45 3.70 18.55
C GLN A 191 -7.23 3.97 17.66
N LEU A 192 -7.43 4.36 16.40
CA LEU A 192 -6.33 4.69 15.50
C LEU A 192 -5.58 5.95 15.95
N ARG A 193 -6.31 7.00 16.36
CA ARG A 193 -5.73 8.23 16.92
C ARG A 193 -4.89 7.94 18.16
N GLY A 194 -5.45 7.19 19.10
CA GLY A 194 -4.72 6.72 20.29
C GLY A 194 -3.50 5.90 19.91
N GLY A 195 -3.59 5.03 18.90
CA GLY A 195 -2.48 4.20 18.45
C GLY A 195 -1.32 4.99 17.85
N ILE A 196 -1.61 6.06 17.10
CA ILE A 196 -0.60 7.00 16.59
C ILE A 196 0.09 7.75 17.74
N CYS A 197 -0.66 8.12 18.77
CA CYS A 197 -0.08 8.72 19.98
C CYS A 197 0.79 7.75 20.79
N ALA A 198 0.29 6.53 20.99
CA ALA A 198 1.03 5.46 21.65
C ALA A 198 2.33 5.14 20.88
N TYR A 199 2.30 5.15 19.55
CA TYR A 199 3.50 5.03 18.72
C TYR A 199 4.52 6.12 19.03
N ARG A 200 4.11 7.40 18.96
CA ARG A 200 5.00 8.54 19.21
C ARG A 200 5.59 8.48 20.61
N ALA A 201 4.77 8.11 21.59
CA ALA A 201 5.22 7.95 22.95
C ALA A 201 6.24 6.81 23.08
N ARG A 202 5.98 5.68 22.41
CA ARG A 202 6.85 4.51 22.44
C ARG A 202 8.21 4.78 21.79
N ILE A 203 8.27 5.48 20.66
CA ILE A 203 9.55 5.76 19.98
C ILE A 203 10.44 6.72 20.77
N GLY A 204 9.88 7.51 21.70
CA GLY A 204 10.63 8.49 22.52
C GLY A 204 10.56 8.27 24.04
N ASN A 205 9.96 7.17 24.49
CA ASN A 205 9.62 6.88 25.89
C ASN A 205 8.94 8.06 26.62
N ILE A 206 7.88 8.61 26.02
CA ILE A 206 7.05 9.66 26.61
C ILE A 206 5.94 8.99 27.44
N GLN A 207 5.58 9.58 28.57
CA GLN A 207 4.48 9.08 29.40
C GLN A 207 3.13 9.25 28.67
N VAL A 208 2.33 8.19 28.68
CA VAL A 208 0.98 8.12 28.10
C VAL A 208 -0.03 7.97 29.25
N TYR A 209 -1.20 8.59 29.14
CA TYR A 209 -2.32 8.41 30.06
C TYR A 209 -3.39 7.56 29.39
N ASP A 210 -4.01 6.64 30.14
CA ASP A 210 -4.97 5.69 29.56
C ASP A 210 -6.24 6.40 29.03
N GLU A 211 -6.72 7.44 29.71
CA GLU A 211 -7.91 8.17 29.26
C GLU A 211 -7.63 9.10 28.07
N ASP A 212 -6.37 9.54 27.93
CA ASP A 212 -5.92 10.44 26.88
C ASP A 212 -4.51 10.05 26.39
N PRO A 213 -4.42 9.06 25.48
CA PRO A 213 -3.14 8.57 24.99
C PRO A 213 -2.34 9.65 24.26
N CYS A 214 -3.01 10.68 23.76
CA CYS A 214 -2.41 11.82 23.09
C CYS A 214 -1.99 12.94 24.04
N GLY A 215 -2.42 12.87 25.31
CA GLY A 215 -2.44 14.01 26.20
C GLY A 215 -3.04 15.24 25.51
N ARG A 216 -2.52 16.41 25.88
CA ARG A 216 -2.94 17.69 25.25
C ARG A 216 -2.47 17.86 23.79
N ASP A 217 -1.68 16.94 23.23
CA ASP A 217 -1.07 17.09 21.90
C ASP A 217 -1.87 16.40 20.79
N SER A 218 -3.08 16.91 20.55
CA SER A 218 -3.88 16.56 19.37
C SER A 218 -3.23 17.02 18.06
N SER A 219 -2.26 17.94 18.11
CA SER A 219 -1.67 18.56 16.92
C SER A 219 -0.84 17.56 16.11
N TYR A 220 -0.11 16.67 16.78
CA TYR A 220 0.68 15.64 16.11
C TYR A 220 -0.18 14.66 15.33
N VAL A 221 -1.18 14.06 15.98
CA VAL A 221 -2.08 13.09 15.33
C VAL A 221 -2.86 13.74 14.21
N ASN A 222 -3.35 14.95 14.43
CA ASN A 222 -4.03 15.70 13.38
C ASN A 222 -3.12 15.97 12.18
N SER A 223 -1.85 16.27 12.43
CA SER A 223 -0.85 16.44 11.37
C SER A 223 -0.60 15.13 10.61
N VAL A 224 -0.40 14.01 11.32
CA VAL A 224 -0.20 12.68 10.71
C VAL A 224 -1.43 12.28 9.87
N ILE A 225 -2.64 12.41 10.39
CA ILE A 225 -3.87 12.08 9.65
C ILE A 225 -4.02 12.96 8.42
N GLY A 226 -3.78 14.27 8.55
CA GLY A 226 -3.87 15.21 7.42
C GLY A 226 -2.87 14.90 6.31
N ARG A 227 -1.64 14.55 6.69
CA ARG A 227 -0.60 14.08 5.76
C ARG A 227 -0.99 12.76 5.11
N ALA A 228 -1.54 11.80 5.88
CA ALA A 228 -1.93 10.49 5.37
C ALA A 228 -3.05 10.61 4.34
N GLN A 229 -4.09 11.40 4.64
CA GLN A 229 -5.16 11.70 3.67
C GLN A 229 -4.60 12.37 2.40
N TYR A 230 -3.63 13.27 2.55
CA TYR A 230 -2.96 13.89 1.41
C TYR A 230 -2.19 12.84 0.58
N PHE A 231 -1.33 12.03 1.19
CA PHE A 231 -0.52 11.04 0.49
C PHE A 231 -1.34 9.92 -0.14
N LYS A 232 -2.46 9.54 0.48
CA LYS A 232 -3.41 8.56 -0.07
C LYS A 232 -3.96 8.99 -1.44
N ARG A 233 -4.29 10.28 -1.58
CA ARG A 233 -4.72 10.86 -2.87
C ARG A 233 -3.60 10.96 -3.90
N HIS A 234 -2.35 10.74 -3.50
CA HIS A 234 -1.16 10.80 -4.35
C HIS A 234 -0.50 9.43 -4.51
N GLY A 235 -1.25 8.33 -4.34
CA GLY A 235 -0.80 6.99 -4.70
C GLY A 235 0.05 6.27 -3.66
N PHE A 236 0.04 6.76 -2.41
CA PHE A 236 0.43 5.95 -1.25
C PHE A 236 -0.78 5.21 -0.69
#